data_AF-A0A2S6U303-F1
#
_entry.id   AF-A0A2S6U303-F1
#
_cell.length_a   1.000
_cell.length_b   1.000
_cell.length_c   1.000
_cell.angle_alpha   90.00
_cell.angle_beta   90.00
_cell.angle_gamma   90.00
#
_symmetry.space_group_name_H-M   'P 1'
#
loop_
_entity.id
_entity.type
_entity.pdbx_description
1 polymer ?
#
loop_
_entity_poly.entity_id
_entity_poly.type
_entity_poly.pdbx_seq_one_letter_code
_entity_poly.pdbx_strand_id
1 'polypeptide(L)' 'MKLLKLVPADTNIQFINKRLIAFVFSGFLVLGSIGLFLGQGLNLGIDFLGGILMIKRFNLPS' A
#
# COMPACT_ATOMS: atom_id res chain seq x y z
N MET A 1 10.42 35.48 5.84
CA MET A 1 9.52 34.32 5.56
C MET A 1 9.42 33.50 6.84
N LYS A 2 8.21 33.21 7.35
CA LYS A 2 8.01 32.41 8.57
C LYS A 2 8.02 30.92 8.18
N LEU A 3 9.03 30.18 8.64
CA LEU A 3 9.07 28.72 8.49
C LEU A 3 8.01 28.10 9.41
N LEU A 4 7.05 27.37 8.84
CA LEU A 4 6.12 26.54 9.60
C LEU A 4 6.95 25.45 10.32
N LYS A 5 7.10 25.58 11.63
CA LYS A 5 7.86 24.65 12.46
C LYS A 5 6.95 23.50 12.88
N LEU A 6 6.73 22.54 11.97
CA LEU A 6 5.84 21.39 12.19
C LEU A 6 6.33 20.46 13.32
N VAL A 7 7.64 20.42 13.54
CA VAL A 7 8.27 19.60 14.58
C VAL A 7 9.02 20.53 15.53
N PRO A 8 8.73 20.50 16.85
CA PRO A 8 9.48 21.24 17.85
C PRO A 8 10.98 20.95 17.76
N ALA A 9 11.82 21.96 18.00
CA ALA A 9 13.28 21.77 17.99
C ALA A 9 13.75 20.71 19.01
N ASP A 10 13.02 20.59 20.11
CA ASP A 10 13.34 19.70 21.23
C ASP A 10 12.61 18.35 21.16
N THR A 11 12.26 17.89 19.96
CA THR A 11 11.58 16.59 19.79
C THR A 11 12.56 15.44 20.04
N ASN A 12 12.49 14.86 21.24
CA ASN A 12 13.30 13.71 21.64
C ASN A 12 12.46 12.41 21.59
N ILE A 13 12.22 11.91 20.38
CA ILE A 13 11.58 10.60 20.18
C ILE A 13 12.66 9.55 19.99
N GLN A 14 12.70 8.57 20.90
CA GLN A 14 13.67 7.48 20.87
C GLN A 14 13.30 6.41 19.85
N PHE A 15 13.30 6.72 18.55
CA PHE A 15 12.91 5.77 17.49
C PHE A 15 13.70 4.45 17.52
N ILE A 16 14.96 4.51 17.92
CA ILE A 16 15.86 3.34 17.95
C ILE A 16 15.42 2.29 18.96
N ASN A 17 14.83 2.67 20.09
CA ASN A 17 14.38 1.70 21.08
C ASN A 17 13.18 0.86 20.59
N LYS A 18 12.37 1.40 19.67
CA LYS A 18 11.19 0.72 19.09
C LYS A 18 11.51 -0.04 17.80
N ARG A 19 12.76 0.00 17.32
CA ARG A 19 13.13 -0.59 16.02
C ARG A 19 12.76 -2.07 15.91
N LEU A 20 12.90 -2.83 16.99
CA LEU A 20 12.60 -4.26 16.98
C LEU A 20 11.10 -4.52 16.78
N ILE A 21 10.24 -3.77 17.47
CA ILE A 21 8.79 -3.84 17.31
C ILE A 21 8.40 -3.46 15.87
N ALA A 22 8.99 -2.39 15.34
CA ALA A 22 8.75 -1.96 13.96
C ALA A 22 9.19 -3.02 12.93
N PHE A 23 10.33 -3.67 13.14
CA PHE A 23 10.79 -4.75 12.27
C PHE A 23 9.91 -6.00 12.35
N VAL A 24 9.47 -6.39 13.55
CA VAL A 24 8.55 -7.52 13.72
C VAL A 24 7.22 -7.23 13.04
N PHE A 25 6.65 -6.03 13.26
CA PHE A 25 5.42 -5.61 12.60
C PHE A 25 5.55 -5.58 11.08
N SER A 26 6.66 -5.05 10.56
CA SER A 26 6.96 -5.05 9.13
C SER A 26 7.06 -6.48 8.58
N GLY A 27 7.80 -7.37 9.27
CA GLY A 27 7.91 -8.77 8.90
C GLY A 27 6.56 -9.48 8.90
N PHE A 28 5.71 -9.22 9.90
CA PHE A 28 4.34 -9.74 9.95
C PHE A 28 3.51 -9.27 8.75
N LEU A 29 3.58 -7.99 8.38
CA LEU A 29 2.88 -7.47 7.21
C LEU A 29 3.38 -8.09 5.90
N VAL A 30 4.70 -8.29 5.76
CA VAL A 30 5.28 -8.95 4.58
C VAL A 30 4.79 -10.39 4.48
N LEU A 31 4.86 -11.16 5.56
CA LEU A 31 4.36 -12.53 5.60
C LEU A 31 2.85 -12.60 5.34
N GLY A 32 2.08 -11.67 5.92
CA GLY A 32 0.64 -11.54 5.67
C GLY A 32 0.34 -11.25 4.20
N SER A 33 1.11 -10.37 3.56
CA SER A 33 0.99 -10.08 2.12
C SER A 33 1.25 -11.32 1.27
N ILE A 34 2.33 -12.07 1.56
CA ILE A 34 2.64 -13.33 0.87
C ILE A 34 1.52 -14.35 1.10
N GLY A 35 1.02 -14.48 2.34
CA GLY A 35 -0.07 -15.39 2.68
C GLY A 35 -1.37 -15.06 1.93
N LEU A 36 -1.74 -13.78 1.85
CA LEU A 36 -2.89 -13.33 1.07
C LEU A 36 -2.69 -13.56 -0.42
N PHE A 37 -1.50 -13.26 -0.95
CA PHE A 37 -1.14 -13.50 -2.35
C PHE A 37 -1.31 -14.97 -2.75
N LEU A 38 -0.85 -15.91 -1.91
CA LEU A 38 -0.94 -17.34 -2.16
C LEU A 38 -2.33 -17.93 -1.86
N GLY A 39 -3.03 -17.42 -0.85
CA GLY A 39 -4.32 -17.96 -0.37
C GLY A 39 -5.54 -17.40 -1.09
N GLN A 40 -5.65 -16.07 -1.22
CA GLN A 40 -6.76 -15.42 -1.93
C GLN A 40 -6.52 -15.31 -3.43
N GLY A 41 -5.27 -15.41 -3.87
CA GLY A 41 -4.88 -15.15 -5.25
C GLY A 41 -4.98 -13.66 -5.59
N LEU A 42 -4.77 -13.34 -6.86
CA LEU A 42 -4.90 -11.97 -7.37
C LEU A 42 -6.09 -11.85 -8.30
N ASN A 43 -6.64 -10.65 -8.39
CA ASN A 43 -7.54 -10.28 -9.48
C ASN A 43 -6.75 -10.14 -10.77
N LEU A 44 -6.37 -11.27 -11.36
CA LEU A 44 -5.59 -11.34 -12.58
C LEU A 44 -6.44 -10.87 -13.76
N GLY A 45 -5.92 -9.90 -14.51
CA GLY A 45 -6.57 -9.36 -15.68
C GLY A 45 -6.49 -10.30 -16.89
N ILE A 46 -7.12 -9.85 -17.98
CA ILE A 46 -7.14 -10.57 -19.27
C ILE A 46 -5.74 -10.82 -19.84
N ASP A 47 -4.75 -10.01 -19.50
CA ASP A 47 -3.36 -10.17 -19.95
C ASP A 47 -2.67 -11.39 -19.33
N PHE A 48 -3.21 -11.90 -18.21
CA PHE A 48 -2.64 -13.05 -17.47
C PHE A 48 -3.48 -14.32 -17.58
N LEU A 49 -4.81 -14.20 -17.59
CA LEU A 49 -5.74 -15.34 -17.69
C LEU A 49 -6.23 -15.61 -19.12
N GLY A 50 -6.03 -14.66 -20.03
CA GLY A 50 -6.69 -14.64 -21.34
C GLY A 50 -8.14 -14.16 -21.22
N GLY A 51 -8.66 -13.58 -22.30
CA GLY A 51 -10.03 -13.09 -22.33
C GLY A 51 -10.24 -12.04 -23.42
N ILE A 52 -11.49 -11.59 -23.58
CA ILE A 52 -11.86 -10.57 -24.55
C ILE A 52 -12.19 -9.28 -23.79
N LEU A 53 -11.47 -8.20 -24.11
CA LEU A 53 -11.81 -6.86 -23.64
C LEU A 53 -12.91 -6.26 -24.51
N MET A 54 -14.08 -6.00 -23.93
CA MET A 54 -15.12 -5.21 -24.60
C MET A 54 -15.26 -3.84 -23.94
N ILE A 55 -14.84 -2.80 -24.65
CA ILE A 55 -15.01 -1.41 -24.23
C ILE A 55 -16.18 -0.81 -25.01
N LYS A 56 -17.18 -0.28 -24.29
CA LYS A 56 -18.31 0.43 -24.89
C LYS A 56 -18.31 1.89 -24.43
N ARG A 57 -18.45 2.82 -25.39
CA ARG A 57 -18.69 4.23 -25.10
C ARG A 57 -20.19 4.50 -25.14
N PHE A 58 -20.73 5.02 -24.05
CA PHE A 58 -22.09 5.55 -24.03
C PHE A 58 -22.01 7.05 -24.31
N ASN A 59 -22.69 7.50 -25.37
CA ASN A 59 -22.94 8.92 -25.59
C ASN A 59 -24.23 9.27 -24.85
N LEU A 60 -24.19 10.32 -24.02
CA LEU A 60 -25.42 10.87 -23.45
C LEU A 60 -26.23 11.51 -24.60
N PRO A 61 -27.55 11.28 -24.66
CA PRO A 61 -28.41 11.96 -25.61
C PRO A 61 -28.43 13.47 -25.31
N SER A 62 -28.36 14.28 -26.37
CA SER A 62 -28.44 15.74 -26.34
C SER A 62 -29.82 16.23 -25.93
#